data_AF-A0A934R5R1-F1
#
_entry.id   AF-A0A934R5R1-F1
#
_cell.length_a   1.000
_cell.length_b   1.000
_cell.length_c   1.000
_cell.angle_alpha   90.00
_cell.angle_beta   90.00
_cell.angle_gamma   90.00
#
_symmetry.space_group_name_H-M   'P 1'
#
loop_
_entity.id
_entity.type
_entity.pdbx_description
1 polymer ?
#
loop_
_entity_poly.entity_id
_entity_poly.type
_entity_poly.pdbx_seq_one_letter_code
_entity_poly.pdbx_strand_id
1 'polypeptide(L)'
;MFREFLISSKFPPVRANRVILGTYLGFLVFRDRLGVLFNLAVEPVVTLASPLTGTIISARPMVSEETIYLTPAGTLAALTFTLPSAANARIGQKRRLITSQIITALTVNVDGSGVTAGAALTAAAVNTTYEWQYVQVTGTVATWLRLP
;
A
#
# COMPACT_ATOMS: atom_id res chain seq x y z
N MET A 1 41.16 8.96 12.10
CA MET A 1 41.41 7.52 12.35
C MET A 1 40.10 6.78 12.09
N PHE A 2 39.90 6.27 10.88
CA PHE A 2 38.71 5.52 10.48
C PHE A 2 39.11 4.04 10.36
N ARG A 3 38.37 3.14 11.00
CA ARG A 3 38.59 1.69 10.89
C ARG A 3 37.64 1.14 9.83
N GLU A 4 38.20 0.70 8.69
CA GLU A 4 37.49 -0.14 7.72
C GLU A 4 37.30 -1.54 8.30
N PHE A 5 36.07 -2.06 8.23
CA PHE A 5 35.74 -3.44 8.60
C PHE A 5 35.79 -4.29 7.32
N LEU A 6 36.86 -5.06 7.14
CA LEU A 6 37.02 -5.98 6.02
C LEU A 6 36.37 -7.32 6.36
N ILE A 7 35.21 -7.64 5.77
CA ILE A 7 34.67 -9.00 5.78
C ILE A 7 35.26 -9.74 4.58
N SER A 8 36.27 -10.58 4.85
CA SER A 8 36.83 -11.52 3.87
C SER A 8 35.86 -12.68 3.66
N SER A 9 35.27 -12.76 2.47
CA SER A 9 34.68 -14.02 1.99
C SER A 9 35.31 -14.36 0.64
N LYS A 10 36.04 -15.48 0.61
CA LYS A 10 36.65 -16.02 -0.60
C LYS A 10 35.55 -16.61 -1.47
N PHE A 11 35.24 -15.96 -2.60
CA PHE A 11 34.48 -16.59 -3.68
C PHE A 11 35.43 -16.94 -4.84
N PRO A 12 35.34 -18.15 -5.42
CA PRO A 12 36.16 -18.51 -6.58
C PRO A 12 35.73 -17.69 -7.81
N PRO A 13 36.63 -17.49 -8.80
CA PRO A 13 36.36 -16.64 -9.95
C PRO A 13 35.35 -17.33 -10.89
N VAL A 14 34.08 -16.91 -10.83
CA VAL A 14 33.09 -17.25 -11.85
C VAL A 14 33.04 -16.13 -12.87
N ARG A 15 33.31 -16.48 -14.13
CA ARG A 15 33.26 -15.56 -15.29
C ARG A 15 31.89 -14.85 -15.37
N ALA A 16 31.95 -13.59 -15.79
CA ALA A 16 30.84 -12.64 -15.89
C ALA A 16 29.56 -13.19 -16.56
N ASN A 17 28.43 -12.54 -16.24
CA ASN A 17 27.04 -12.78 -16.68
C ASN A 17 26.16 -13.68 -15.80
N ARG A 18 26.08 -13.39 -14.50
CA ARG A 18 24.90 -13.77 -13.72
C ARG A 18 24.53 -12.70 -12.71
N VAL A 19 23.46 -11.96 -13.00
CA VAL A 19 22.79 -11.11 -12.01
C VAL A 19 22.12 -12.05 -11.01
N ILE A 20 22.71 -12.21 -9.84
CA ILE A 20 22.06 -12.88 -8.71
C ILE A 20 21.25 -11.80 -7.98
N LEU A 21 19.96 -11.71 -8.27
CA LEU A 21 19.02 -10.92 -7.46
C LEU A 21 18.78 -11.67 -6.15
N GLY A 22 19.65 -11.43 -5.16
CA GLY A 22 19.39 -11.78 -3.77
C GLY A 22 18.55 -10.68 -3.12
N THR A 23 17.43 -11.06 -2.52
CA THR A 23 16.60 -10.20 -1.67
C THR A 23 17.40 -9.75 -0.45
N TYR A 24 18.10 -8.63 -0.58
CA TYR A 24 18.64 -7.87 0.54
C TYR A 24 18.31 -6.40 0.32
N LEU A 25 17.75 -5.78 1.36
CA LEU A 25 17.68 -4.33 1.55
C LEU A 25 19.12 -3.80 1.62
N GLY A 26 19.75 -3.62 0.47
CA GLY A 26 21.13 -3.18 0.32
C GLY A 26 21.20 -2.00 -0.63
N PHE A 27 21.62 -0.86 -0.09
CA PHE A 27 21.96 0.32 -0.87
C PHE A 27 23.15 0.01 -1.78
N LEU A 28 22.90 -0.06 -3.09
CA LEU A 28 23.94 -0.25 -4.11
C LEU A 28 24.63 1.10 -4.36
N VAL A 29 25.85 1.25 -3.85
CA VAL A 29 26.72 2.37 -4.19
C VAL A 29 27.52 2.01 -5.43
N PHE A 30 27.16 2.58 -6.58
CA PHE A 30 28.01 2.54 -7.76
C PHE A 30 29.12 3.60 -7.61
N ARG A 31 30.35 3.16 -7.33
CA ARG A 31 31.55 3.96 -7.59
C ARG A 31 31.80 3.88 -9.10
N ASP A 32 31.17 4.78 -9.85
CA ASP A 32 31.78 5.46 -11.01
C ASP A 32 30.76 6.42 -11.63
N ARG A 33 31.12 7.72 -11.58
CA ARG A 33 30.54 8.91 -12.23
C ARG A 33 29.01 9.01 -12.35
N LEU A 34 28.48 10.00 -11.63
CA LEU A 34 27.09 10.48 -11.56
C LEU A 34 26.15 9.52 -10.83
N GLY A 35 26.25 9.55 -9.50
CA GLY A 35 25.27 8.97 -8.59
C GLY A 35 23.93 9.71 -8.69
N VAL A 36 23.16 9.42 -9.74
CA VAL A 36 21.72 9.62 -9.69
C VAL A 36 21.22 8.53 -8.76
N LEU A 37 20.97 8.91 -7.50
CA LEU A 37 20.10 8.16 -6.63
C LEU A 37 18.74 8.14 -7.32
N PHE A 38 18.45 7.08 -8.08
CA PHE A 38 17.09 6.80 -8.48
C PHE A 38 16.36 6.40 -7.20
N ASN A 39 15.86 7.40 -6.46
CA ASN A 39 14.70 7.18 -5.63
C ASN A 39 13.63 6.75 -6.63
N LEU A 40 13.40 5.45 -6.76
CA LEU A 40 12.31 4.92 -7.55
C LEU A 40 11.05 5.43 -6.84
N ALA A 41 10.57 6.60 -7.25
CA ALA A 41 9.37 7.19 -6.70
C ALA A 41 8.31 6.11 -6.84
N VAL A 42 7.86 5.55 -5.71
CA VAL A 42 6.88 4.48 -5.76
C VAL A 42 5.60 5.13 -6.26
N GLU A 43 5.28 4.90 -7.52
CA GLU A 43 4.18 5.56 -8.18
C GLU A 43 2.86 5.20 -7.48
N PRO A 44 1.96 6.18 -7.29
CA PRO A 44 0.64 5.89 -6.76
C PRO A 44 -0.10 4.98 -7.74
N VAL A 45 -0.64 3.88 -7.25
CA VAL A 45 -1.39 2.92 -8.06
C VAL A 45 -2.84 3.36 -8.16
N VAL A 46 -3.44 3.29 -9.36
CA VAL A 46 -4.88 3.49 -9.55
C VAL A 46 -5.53 2.16 -9.93
N THR A 47 -6.50 1.71 -9.14
CA THR A 47 -7.30 0.52 -9.41
C THR A 47 -8.72 0.95 -9.78
N LEU A 48 -9.19 0.55 -10.97
CA LEU A 48 -10.54 0.81 -11.45
C LEU A 48 -11.42 -0.42 -11.20
N ALA A 49 -12.65 -0.23 -10.75
CA ALA A 49 -13.62 -1.31 -10.62
C ALA A 49 -15.06 -0.81 -10.86
N SER A 50 -15.94 -1.69 -11.35
CA SER A 50 -17.37 -1.44 -11.55
C SER A 50 -18.21 -2.44 -10.72
N PRO A 51 -18.18 -2.33 -9.39
CA PRO A 51 -18.82 -3.32 -8.51
C PRO A 51 -20.34 -3.34 -8.62
N LEU A 52 -20.93 -4.48 -8.25
CA LEU A 52 -22.36 -4.63 -7.99
C LEU A 52 -22.65 -4.51 -6.48
N THR A 53 -23.92 -4.40 -6.12
CA THR A 53 -24.35 -4.37 -4.71
C THR A 53 -23.89 -5.65 -3.99
N GLY A 54 -23.32 -5.48 -2.79
CA GLY A 54 -22.80 -6.57 -1.96
C GLY A 54 -21.38 -7.01 -2.31
N THR A 55 -20.74 -6.38 -3.30
CA THR A 55 -19.35 -6.69 -3.67
C THR A 55 -18.38 -6.31 -2.54
N ILE A 56 -17.33 -7.11 -2.39
CA ILE A 56 -16.17 -6.80 -1.55
C ILE A 56 -15.04 -6.33 -2.47
N ILE A 57 -14.49 -5.15 -2.18
CA ILE A 57 -13.31 -4.61 -2.86
C ILE A 57 -12.17 -4.54 -1.84
N SER A 58 -11.06 -5.19 -2.14
CA SER A 58 -9.88 -5.18 -1.28
C SER A 58 -8.79 -4.30 -1.88
N ALA A 59 -8.20 -3.45 -1.05
CA ALA A 59 -7.00 -2.71 -1.43
C ALA A 59 -5.80 -3.65 -1.58
N ARG A 60 -4.90 -3.31 -2.52
CA ARG A 60 -3.73 -4.11 -2.84
C ARG A 60 -2.76 -4.19 -1.64
N PRO A 61 -2.22 -5.39 -1.37
CA PRO A 61 -1.21 -5.57 -0.35
C PRO A 61 0.13 -4.96 -0.81
N MET A 62 0.91 -4.46 0.16
CA MET A 62 2.32 -4.04 -0.02
C MET A 62 2.61 -2.92 -1.05
N VAL A 63 1.60 -2.21 -1.55
CA VAL A 63 1.78 -0.99 -2.37
C VAL A 63 1.87 0.27 -1.50
N SER A 64 2.69 1.26 -1.90
CA SER A 64 2.92 2.50 -1.12
C SER A 64 1.66 3.34 -0.97
N GLU A 65 0.97 3.58 -2.07
CA GLU A 65 -0.29 4.31 -2.12
C GLU A 65 -1.18 3.70 -3.19
N GLU A 66 -2.48 3.66 -2.91
CA GLU A 66 -3.47 3.20 -3.87
C GLU A 66 -4.70 4.10 -3.84
N THR A 67 -5.16 4.47 -5.03
CA THR A 67 -6.46 5.08 -5.25
C THR A 67 -7.36 4.08 -5.97
N ILE A 68 -8.49 3.74 -5.34
CA ILE A 68 -9.51 2.89 -5.93
C ILE A 68 -10.63 3.80 -6.43
N TYR A 69 -10.86 3.77 -7.74
CA TYR A 69 -11.95 4.52 -8.38
C TYR A 69 -13.05 3.55 -8.82
N LEU A 70 -14.21 3.69 -8.17
CA LEU A 70 -15.38 2.86 -8.40
C LEU A 70 -16.32 3.51 -9.41
N THR A 71 -16.77 2.72 -10.38
CA THR A 71 -17.68 3.11 -11.46
C THR A 71 -18.87 2.14 -11.58
N PRO A 72 -19.67 1.97 -10.52
CA PRO A 72 -20.89 1.16 -10.62
C PRO A 72 -21.89 1.81 -11.60
N ALA A 73 -22.76 0.99 -12.19
CA ALA A 73 -23.75 1.46 -13.17
C ALA A 73 -24.87 2.34 -12.56
N GLY A 74 -24.99 2.34 -11.22
CA GLY A 74 -25.96 3.13 -10.47
C GLY A 74 -25.64 3.12 -8.97
N THR A 75 -26.56 3.63 -8.17
CA THR A 75 -26.43 3.62 -6.71
C THR A 75 -26.26 2.19 -6.18
N LEU A 76 -25.24 2.00 -5.34
CA LEU A 76 -25.02 0.72 -4.66
C LEU A 76 -25.73 0.73 -3.30
N ALA A 77 -26.52 -0.31 -3.05
CA ALA A 77 -27.18 -0.45 -1.76
C ALA A 77 -26.18 -0.82 -0.65
N ALA A 78 -25.18 -1.64 -1.01
CA ALA A 78 -24.15 -2.14 -0.10
C ALA A 78 -22.81 -2.33 -0.83
N LEU A 79 -21.70 -2.00 -0.17
CA LEU A 79 -20.34 -2.33 -0.59
C LEU A 79 -19.49 -2.57 0.66
N THR A 80 -18.56 -3.53 0.58
CA THR A 80 -17.49 -3.66 1.58
C THR A 80 -16.17 -3.24 0.98
N PHE A 81 -15.45 -2.34 1.65
CA PHE A 81 -14.08 -1.99 1.33
C PHE A 81 -13.14 -2.55 2.40
N THR A 82 -12.17 -3.36 1.98
CA THR A 82 -11.24 -4.04 2.88
C THR A 82 -9.84 -3.42 2.77
N LEU A 83 -9.36 -2.89 3.88
CA LEU A 83 -8.00 -2.37 4.06
C LEU A 83 -7.00 -3.50 4.34
N PRO A 84 -5.72 -3.39 3.94
CA PRO A 84 -4.73 -4.42 4.20
C PRO A 84 -4.49 -4.69 5.70
N SER A 85 -4.20 -5.95 6.01
CA SER A 85 -3.72 -6.40 7.31
C SER A 85 -2.34 -5.83 7.64
N ALA A 86 -1.90 -5.96 8.90
CA ALA A 86 -0.62 -5.39 9.34
C ALA A 86 0.58 -5.97 8.58
N ALA A 87 0.55 -7.27 8.29
CA ALA A 87 1.60 -7.95 7.52
C ALA A 87 1.70 -7.45 6.06
N ASN A 88 0.60 -6.90 5.54
CA ASN A 88 0.47 -6.42 4.16
C ASN A 88 0.45 -4.90 4.07
N ALA A 89 0.82 -4.21 5.15
CA ALA A 89 0.77 -2.77 5.28
C ALA A 89 2.14 -2.17 5.65
N ARG A 90 2.38 -0.93 5.20
CA ARG A 90 3.58 -0.14 5.56
C ARG A 90 3.15 1.11 6.31
N ILE A 91 3.81 1.41 7.43
CA ILE A 91 3.51 2.62 8.23
C ILE A 91 3.58 3.85 7.33
N GLY A 92 2.57 4.70 7.42
CA GLY A 92 2.42 5.91 6.61
C GLY A 92 1.75 5.70 5.25
N GLN A 93 1.50 4.46 4.81
CA GLN A 93 0.83 4.20 3.53
C GLN A 93 -0.59 4.76 3.54
N LYS A 94 -1.03 5.22 2.36
CA LYS A 94 -2.37 5.79 2.16
C LYS A 94 -3.22 4.91 1.25
N ARG A 95 -4.51 4.86 1.53
CA ARG A 95 -5.53 4.22 0.69
C ARG A 95 -6.65 5.21 0.45
N ARG A 96 -7.02 5.39 -0.81
CA ARG A 96 -8.08 6.33 -1.22
C ARG A 96 -9.20 5.55 -1.90
N LEU A 97 -10.44 5.89 -1.55
CA LEU A 97 -11.64 5.40 -2.19
C LEU A 97 -12.40 6.57 -2.79
N ILE A 98 -12.75 6.45 -4.07
CA ILE A 98 -13.56 7.42 -4.82
C ILE A 98 -14.61 6.61 -5.58
N THR A 99 -15.83 7.13 -5.68
CA THR A 99 -16.93 6.49 -6.41
C THR A 99 -17.65 7.49 -7.31
N SER A 100 -18.04 7.06 -8.51
CA SER A 100 -18.85 7.87 -9.43
C SER A 100 -20.35 7.86 -9.11
N GLN A 101 -20.80 6.99 -8.20
CA GLN A 101 -22.20 6.88 -7.76
C GLN A 101 -22.30 6.84 -6.23
N ILE A 102 -23.50 7.10 -5.71
CA ILE A 102 -23.79 6.98 -4.27
C ILE A 102 -23.64 5.52 -3.83
N ILE A 103 -23.06 5.30 -2.65
CA ILE A 103 -23.09 4.04 -1.92
C ILE A 103 -23.83 4.28 -0.61
N THR A 104 -25.00 3.66 -0.42
CA THR A 104 -25.86 3.94 0.74
C THR A 104 -25.45 3.18 1.99
N ALA A 105 -24.88 1.99 1.85
CA ALA A 105 -24.24 1.26 2.95
C ALA A 105 -22.82 0.88 2.55
N LEU A 106 -21.84 1.51 3.17
CA LEU A 106 -20.43 1.18 3.04
C LEU A 106 -19.95 0.57 4.35
N THR A 107 -19.35 -0.61 4.27
CA THR A 107 -18.61 -1.20 5.38
C THR A 107 -17.13 -1.09 5.06
N VAL A 108 -16.36 -0.48 5.97
CA VAL A 108 -14.89 -0.48 5.88
C VAL A 108 -14.37 -1.47 6.90
N ASN A 109 -13.67 -2.49 6.44
CA ASN A 109 -13.05 -3.49 7.29
C ASN A 109 -11.52 -3.48 7.11
N VAL A 110 -10.80 -4.07 8.06
CA VAL A 110 -9.38 -4.40 7.92
C VAL A 110 -9.27 -5.91 7.74
N ASP A 111 -8.50 -6.34 6.76
CA ASP A 111 -8.25 -7.77 6.54
C ASP A 111 -7.53 -8.39 7.75
N GLY A 112 -8.00 -9.56 8.17
CA GLY A 112 -7.56 -10.22 9.40
C GLY A 112 -7.90 -9.41 10.66
N SER A 113 -6.91 -9.22 11.54
CA SER A 113 -7.08 -8.45 12.78
C SER A 113 -6.69 -6.99 12.60
N GLY A 114 -7.65 -6.08 12.77
CA GLY A 114 -7.39 -4.66 12.72
C GLY A 114 -8.58 -3.81 13.10
N VAL A 115 -8.33 -2.51 13.18
CA VAL A 115 -9.33 -1.50 13.50
C VAL A 115 -9.15 -0.27 12.61
N THR A 116 -10.27 0.33 12.24
CA THR A 116 -10.29 1.69 11.70
C THR A 116 -10.53 2.69 12.84
N ALA A 117 -9.60 3.60 13.06
CA ALA A 117 -9.74 4.69 14.01
C ALA A 117 -10.31 5.95 13.31
N GLY A 118 -11.13 6.71 14.03
CA GLY A 118 -11.83 7.90 13.50
C GLY A 118 -13.32 7.64 13.24
N ALA A 119 -14.01 8.63 12.68
CA ALA A 119 -15.44 8.52 12.38
C ALA A 119 -15.69 7.38 11.37
N ALA A 120 -16.63 6.47 11.65
CA ALA A 120 -16.95 5.41 10.71
C ALA A 120 -17.49 6.00 9.39
N LEU A 121 -17.07 5.44 8.27
CA LEU A 121 -17.63 5.76 6.96
C LEU A 121 -18.69 4.71 6.63
N THR A 122 -19.97 5.10 6.71
CA THR A 122 -21.11 4.20 6.52
C THR A 122 -21.81 4.39 5.17
N ALA A 123 -21.46 5.43 4.42
CA ALA A 123 -21.97 5.73 3.09
C ALA A 123 -20.92 6.53 2.32
N ALA A 124 -20.93 6.46 0.99
CA ALA A 124 -20.07 7.24 0.12
C ALA A 124 -20.89 8.13 -0.80
N ALA A 125 -20.59 9.42 -0.81
CA ALA A 125 -21.16 10.38 -1.73
C ALA A 125 -20.45 10.34 -3.09
N VAL A 126 -21.15 10.78 -4.13
CA VAL A 126 -20.62 10.87 -5.49
C VAL A 126 -19.38 11.76 -5.51
N ASN A 127 -18.33 11.30 -6.20
CA ASN A 127 -17.09 12.03 -6.47
C ASN A 127 -16.39 12.58 -5.22
N THR A 128 -16.65 11.99 -4.06
CA THR A 128 -15.98 12.35 -2.80
C THR A 128 -14.80 11.42 -2.57
N THR A 129 -13.68 11.98 -2.12
CA THR A 129 -12.49 11.20 -1.77
C THR A 129 -12.52 10.86 -0.29
N TYR A 130 -12.32 9.59 0.03
CA TYR A 130 -12.14 9.11 1.40
C TYR A 130 -10.76 8.50 1.53
N GLU A 131 -9.99 8.91 2.54
CA GLU A 131 -8.60 8.48 2.72
C GLU A 131 -8.38 7.82 4.09
N TRP A 132 -7.57 6.76 4.10
CA TRP A 132 -7.08 6.12 5.31
C TRP A 132 -5.56 6.05 5.28
N GLN A 133 -4.94 6.31 6.43
CA GLN A 133 -3.50 6.19 6.63
C GLN A 133 -3.20 5.10 7.65
N TYR A 134 -2.28 4.20 7.31
CA TYR A 134 -1.83 3.17 8.23
C TYR A 134 -0.84 3.77 9.25
N VAL A 135 -1.12 3.61 10.54
CA VAL A 135 -0.31 4.23 11.62
C VAL A 135 0.30 3.24 12.59
N GLN A 136 -0.06 1.95 12.52
CA GLN A 136 0.39 0.86 13.40
C GLN A 136 0.61 1.27 14.87
N VAL A 137 -0.42 1.13 15.70
CA VAL A 137 -0.32 1.54 17.11
C VAL A 137 0.32 0.44 17.99
N THR A 138 0.03 -0.84 17.70
CA THR A 138 0.49 -1.96 18.53
C THR A 138 0.80 -3.21 17.70
N GLY A 139 2.04 -3.69 17.74
CA GLY A 139 2.42 -5.05 17.33
C GLY A 139 1.85 -5.49 15.97
N THR A 140 1.10 -6.58 15.97
CA THR A 140 0.56 -7.28 14.78
C THR A 140 -0.85 -6.83 14.38
N VAL A 141 -1.49 -5.90 15.11
CA VAL A 141 -2.85 -5.44 14.81
C VAL A 141 -2.78 -4.24 13.89
N ALA A 142 -3.52 -4.29 12.77
CA ALA A 142 -3.53 -3.17 11.85
C ALA A 142 -4.39 -2.01 12.37
N THR A 143 -3.82 -0.82 12.46
CA THR A 143 -4.57 0.40 12.78
C THR A 143 -4.54 1.36 11.60
N TRP A 144 -5.72 1.65 11.06
CA TRP A 144 -5.92 2.58 9.96
C TRP A 144 -6.68 3.80 10.46
N LEU A 145 -6.05 4.98 10.37
CA LEU A 145 -6.68 6.24 10.73
C LEU A 145 -7.45 6.78 9.52
N ARG A 146 -8.76 7.03 9.67
CA ARG A 146 -9.53 7.77 8.68
C ARG A 146 -9.12 9.24 8.73
N LEU A 147 -8.70 9.77 7.59
CA LEU A 147 -8.40 11.18 7.43
C LEU A 147 -9.69 11.95 7.08
N PRO A 148 -9.81 13.22 7.51
CA PRO A 148 -10.99 14.05 7.26
C PRO A 148 -11.16 14.38 5.77
#